data_AF-A0A497IJU0-F1
#
_entry.id   AF-A0A497IJU0-F1
#
_cell.length_a   1.000
_cell.length_b   1.000
_cell.length_c   1.000
_cell.angle_alpha   90.00
_cell.angle_beta   90.00
_cell.angle_gamma   90.00
#
_symmetry.space_group_name_H-M   'P 1'
#
loop_
_entity.id
_entity.type
_entity.pdbx_description
1 polymer ?
#
loop_
_entity_poly.entity_id
_entity_poly.type
_entity_poly.pdbx_seq_one_letter_code
_entity_poly.pdbx_strand_id
1 'polypeptide(L)'
;MTKLIICIDRDDDLGRKAGITTPVIGREANIDAAVNLLLADPEDSDANTIFGGVQVYDKLVENESVEIVSIAGDEDVGMVSDERIAAQLDEILSSLQPESVIVVSDGAEDESLMPLVHSRVRVDALHRVVVRQSERLESTLYMIKRAFEEPKISHAILIPIGIACLLYAIFLLIGYPEGAVIAITAAIGTYMLYHGFGLHEAWNSFNTSMKQSLYEGKIAFTAGTAEVLLSVVATVQG
;
A
#
# COMPACT_ATOMS: atom_id res chain seq x y z
N MET A 1 40.65 16.95 -11.39
CA MET A 1 39.39 17.05 -10.66
C MET A 1 39.08 15.69 -10.09
N THR A 2 39.11 15.58 -8.76
CA THR A 2 38.75 14.33 -8.08
C THR A 2 37.26 14.40 -7.77
N LYS A 3 36.46 13.54 -8.39
CA LYS A 3 35.04 13.38 -8.08
C LYS A 3 34.85 12.23 -7.11
N LEU A 4 33.91 12.38 -6.20
CA LEU A 4 33.54 11.32 -5.26
C LEU A 4 32.08 10.93 -5.47
N ILE A 5 31.83 9.65 -5.65
CA ILE A 5 30.49 9.09 -5.69
C ILE A 5 30.13 8.63 -4.28
N ILE A 6 29.02 9.11 -3.76
CA ILE A 6 28.56 8.79 -2.40
C ILE A 6 27.23 8.07 -2.49
N CYS A 7 27.20 6.81 -2.04
CA CYS A 7 25.95 6.10 -1.78
C CYS A 7 25.59 6.32 -0.31
N ILE A 8 24.35 6.68 -0.03
CA ILE A 8 23.88 6.99 1.31
C ILE A 8 22.80 5.98 1.69
N ASP A 9 22.96 5.36 2.85
CA ASP A 9 22.01 4.48 3.52
C ASP A 9 21.70 5.13 4.87
N ARG A 10 20.52 5.72 5.05
CA ARG A 10 20.26 6.50 6.27
C ARG A 10 20.01 5.63 7.50
N ASP A 11 19.38 4.47 7.35
CA ASP A 11 18.91 3.66 8.48
C ASP A 11 19.83 2.48 8.85
N ASP A 12 21.06 2.49 8.32
CA ASP A 12 22.15 1.54 8.64
C ASP A 12 21.85 0.10 8.23
N ASP A 13 21.22 -0.11 7.08
CA ASP A 13 20.95 -1.46 6.57
C ASP A 13 22.25 -2.24 6.28
N LEU A 14 23.30 -1.55 5.80
CA LEU A 14 24.65 -2.12 5.67
C LEU A 14 25.20 -2.65 7.01
N GLY A 15 25.10 -1.89 8.09
CA GLY A 15 25.56 -2.30 9.41
C GLY A 15 24.66 -3.36 10.05
N ARG A 16 23.35 -3.11 10.04
CA ARG A 16 22.32 -3.90 10.73
C ARG A 16 22.09 -5.27 10.10
N LYS A 17 21.93 -5.33 8.77
CA LYS A 17 21.60 -6.57 8.06
C LYS A 17 22.84 -7.34 7.65
N ALA A 18 23.86 -6.65 7.17
CA ALA A 18 25.05 -7.26 6.58
C ALA A 18 26.30 -7.26 7.49
N GLY A 19 26.27 -6.54 8.63
CA GLY A 19 27.41 -6.46 9.56
C GLY A 19 28.60 -5.68 9.00
N ILE A 20 28.36 -4.79 8.04
CA ILE A 20 29.40 -4.04 7.34
C ILE A 20 29.66 -2.73 8.08
N THR A 21 30.93 -2.43 8.34
CA THR A 21 31.31 -1.14 8.94
C THR A 21 31.49 -0.09 7.86
N THR A 22 30.78 1.03 7.99
CA THR A 22 30.93 2.21 7.12
C THR A 22 31.91 3.23 7.72
N PRO A 23 32.60 4.04 6.90
CA PRO A 23 32.45 4.18 5.45
C PRO A 23 33.14 3.06 4.65
N VAL A 24 32.48 2.59 3.60
CA VAL A 24 33.04 1.59 2.67
C VAL A 24 33.67 2.30 1.49
N ILE A 25 34.99 2.30 1.39
CA ILE A 25 35.75 3.03 0.37
C ILE A 25 36.26 2.08 -0.71
N GLY A 26 36.08 2.46 -1.97
CA GLY A 26 36.64 1.76 -3.13
C GLY A 26 35.65 0.84 -3.82
N ARG A 27 35.82 0.69 -5.13
CA ARG A 27 34.90 -0.04 -6.02
C ARG A 27 34.60 -1.46 -5.57
N GLU A 28 35.63 -2.29 -5.39
CA GLU A 28 35.46 -3.71 -5.03
C GLU A 28 34.84 -3.87 -3.64
N ALA A 29 35.24 -3.05 -2.67
CA ALA A 29 34.67 -3.08 -1.32
C ALA A 29 33.17 -2.74 -1.32
N ASN A 30 32.75 -1.81 -2.17
CA ASN A 30 31.34 -1.47 -2.37
C ASN A 30 30.55 -2.60 -3.04
N ILE A 31 31.14 -3.28 -4.03
CA ILE A 31 30.51 -4.46 -4.66
C ILE A 31 30.33 -5.57 -3.63
N ASP A 32 31.38 -5.90 -2.87
CA ASP A 32 31.32 -6.93 -1.83
C ASP A 32 30.28 -6.58 -0.76
N ALA A 33 30.21 -5.29 -0.38
CA ALA A 33 29.21 -4.80 0.57
C ALA A 33 27.78 -5.01 0.05
N ALA A 34 27.49 -4.60 -1.18
CA ALA A 34 26.18 -4.77 -1.80
C ALA A 34 25.80 -6.25 -1.98
N VAL A 35 26.76 -7.10 -2.35
CA VAL A 35 26.54 -8.56 -2.45
C VAL A 35 26.19 -9.16 -1.09
N ASN A 36 26.94 -8.81 -0.04
CA ASN A 36 26.67 -9.30 1.31
C ASN A 36 25.31 -8.81 1.84
N LEU A 37 24.91 -7.57 1.52
CA LEU A 37 23.59 -7.04 1.85
C LEU A 37 22.48 -7.85 1.18
N LEU A 38 22.56 -8.10 -0.13
CA LEU A 38 21.56 -8.92 -0.82
C LEU A 38 21.55 -10.40 -0.39
N LEU A 39 22.69 -10.92 0.09
CA LEU A 39 22.73 -12.27 0.67
C LEU A 39 22.00 -12.33 2.02
N ALA A 40 22.00 -11.23 2.78
CA ALA A 40 21.30 -11.12 4.05
C ALA A 40 19.81 -10.76 3.85
N ASP A 41 19.51 -9.80 2.98
CA ASP A 41 18.17 -9.34 2.63
C ASP A 41 18.05 -9.07 1.11
N PRO A 42 17.51 -10.03 0.34
CA PRO A 42 17.37 -9.88 -1.12
C PRO A 42 16.37 -8.83 -1.59
N GLU A 43 15.51 -8.30 -0.71
CA GLU A 43 14.46 -7.34 -1.06
C GLU A 43 14.91 -5.88 -0.89
N ASP A 44 16.11 -5.68 -0.33
CA ASP A 44 16.71 -4.41 0.02
C ASP A 44 17.07 -3.55 -1.21
N SER A 45 16.68 -2.28 -1.19
CA SER A 45 16.93 -1.33 -2.28
C SER A 45 18.29 -0.63 -2.17
N ASP A 46 18.91 -0.53 -0.99
CA ASP A 46 20.21 0.10 -0.77
C ASP A 46 21.33 -0.64 -1.50
N ALA A 47 21.26 -1.97 -1.57
CA ALA A 47 22.19 -2.72 -2.41
C ALA A 47 22.15 -2.27 -3.87
N ASN A 48 20.96 -1.94 -4.39
CA ASN A 48 20.81 -1.41 -5.75
C ASN A 48 21.33 0.02 -5.86
N THR A 49 21.20 0.84 -4.82
CA THR A 49 21.85 2.16 -4.72
C THR A 49 23.35 2.04 -4.90
N ILE A 50 23.99 1.11 -4.18
CA ILE A 50 25.44 0.86 -4.27
C ILE A 50 25.82 0.38 -5.67
N PHE A 51 25.09 -0.57 -6.27
CA PHE A 51 25.34 -0.98 -7.65
C PHE A 51 25.15 0.16 -8.66
N GLY A 52 24.18 1.05 -8.42
CA GLY A 52 24.01 2.26 -9.21
C GLY A 52 25.21 3.19 -9.10
N GLY A 53 25.76 3.37 -7.90
CA GLY A 53 27.00 4.11 -7.66
C GLY A 53 28.20 3.50 -8.37
N VAL A 54 28.38 2.18 -8.30
CA VAL A 54 29.43 1.45 -9.04
C VAL A 54 29.28 1.65 -10.54
N GLN A 55 28.05 1.63 -11.07
CA GLN A 55 27.82 1.90 -12.48
C GLN A 55 28.20 3.34 -12.87
N VAL A 56 27.91 4.33 -12.02
CA VAL A 56 28.33 5.72 -12.24
C VAL A 56 29.86 5.83 -12.19
N TYR A 57 30.51 5.12 -11.26
CA TYR A 57 31.96 5.06 -11.12
C TYR A 57 32.60 4.53 -12.41
N ASP A 58 32.13 3.38 -12.89
CA ASP A 58 32.68 2.71 -14.08
C ASP A 58 32.59 3.58 -15.33
N LYS A 59 31.54 4.41 -15.46
CA LYS A 59 31.38 5.33 -16.58
C LYS A 59 32.33 6.53 -16.53
N LEU A 60 32.74 6.96 -15.34
CA LEU A 60 33.52 8.20 -15.18
C LEU A 60 35.02 7.94 -15.01
N VAL A 61 35.42 6.80 -14.45
CA VAL A 61 36.82 6.46 -14.17
C VAL A 61 37.70 6.41 -15.43
N GLU A 62 37.11 6.20 -16.61
CA GLU A 62 37.84 6.22 -17.88
C GLU A 62 38.40 7.61 -18.24
N ASN A 63 37.76 8.69 -17.78
CA ASN A 63 38.06 10.06 -18.20
C ASN A 63 38.42 10.99 -17.03
N GLU A 64 38.05 10.62 -15.80
CA GLU A 64 38.18 11.46 -14.61
C GLU A 64 38.77 10.65 -13.45
N SER A 65 39.40 11.35 -12.49
CA SER A 65 39.81 10.72 -11.23
C SER A 65 38.58 10.61 -10.35
N VAL A 66 38.09 9.38 -10.14
CA VAL A 66 36.87 9.13 -9.38
C VAL A 66 37.14 8.13 -8.27
N GLU A 67 36.52 8.36 -7.11
CA GLU A 67 36.45 7.40 -6.02
C GLU A 67 34.97 7.15 -5.67
N ILE A 68 34.67 5.99 -5.08
CA ILE A 68 33.33 5.64 -4.59
C ILE A 68 33.36 5.31 -3.11
N VAL A 69 32.36 5.81 -2.38
CA VAL A 69 32.16 5.51 -0.97
C VAL A 69 30.68 5.25 -0.68
N SER A 70 30.41 4.27 0.18
CA SER A 70 29.11 4.13 0.85
C SER A 70 29.21 4.55 2.31
N ILE A 71 28.27 5.37 2.75
CA ILE A 71 28.12 5.81 4.13
C ILE A 71 26.76 5.36 4.65
N ALA A 72 26.73 4.91 5.90
CA ALA A 72 25.51 4.49 6.57
C ALA A 72 25.26 5.29 7.85
N GLY A 73 24.00 5.51 8.18
CA GLY A 73 23.58 6.20 9.40
C GLY A 73 23.46 5.28 10.60
N ASP A 74 22.28 5.28 11.20
CA ASP A 74 21.96 4.50 12.40
C ASP A 74 20.52 4.01 12.32
N GLU A 75 20.20 2.88 12.98
CA GLU A 75 18.85 2.33 13.01
C GLU A 75 17.83 3.33 13.61
N ASP A 76 18.29 4.16 14.54
CA ASP A 76 17.53 5.28 15.08
C ASP A 76 17.59 6.48 14.13
N VAL A 77 16.80 6.40 13.05
CA VAL A 77 16.69 7.46 12.04
C VAL A 77 16.31 8.79 12.69
N GLY A 78 17.09 9.84 12.39
CA GLY A 78 16.94 11.16 12.97
C GLY A 78 18.29 11.75 13.33
N MET A 79 18.38 12.42 14.48
CA MET A 79 19.57 13.16 14.87
C MET A 79 20.82 12.28 14.98
N VAL A 80 20.70 11.07 15.54
CA VAL A 80 21.82 10.15 15.75
C VAL A 80 22.40 9.69 14.40
N SER A 81 21.53 9.21 13.51
CA SER A 81 21.89 8.85 12.14
C SER A 81 22.54 10.03 11.40
N ASP A 82 21.91 11.21 11.43
CA ASP A 82 22.40 12.38 10.70
C ASP A 82 23.77 12.85 11.22
N GLU A 83 24.00 12.79 12.53
CA GLU A 83 25.30 13.07 13.16
C GLU A 83 26.38 12.06 12.74
N ARG A 84 26.03 10.77 12.68
CA ARG A 84 26.95 9.69 12.27
C ARG A 84 27.32 9.80 10.79
N ILE A 85 26.37 10.17 9.95
CA ILE A 85 26.60 10.45 8.52
C ILE A 85 27.48 11.69 8.35
N ALA A 86 27.19 12.77 9.09
CA ALA A 86 28.01 13.96 9.08
C ALA A 86 29.46 13.68 9.45
N ALA A 87 29.70 12.90 10.51
CA ALA A 87 31.04 12.55 10.97
C ALA A 87 31.82 11.75 9.92
N GLN A 88 31.19 10.73 9.31
CA GLN A 88 31.82 9.96 8.23
C GLN A 88 32.11 10.83 7.01
N LEU A 89 31.18 11.70 6.62
CA LEU A 89 31.38 12.61 5.50
C LEU A 89 32.55 13.56 5.77
N ASP A 90 32.66 14.11 6.98
CA ASP A 90 33.78 14.97 7.37
C ASP A 90 35.13 14.23 7.30
N GLU A 91 35.18 12.97 7.74
CA GLU A 91 36.36 12.10 7.62
C GLU A 91 36.75 11.85 6.16
N ILE A 92 35.79 11.47 5.31
CA ILE A 92 36.03 11.19 3.89
C ILE A 92 36.49 12.44 3.15
N LEU A 93 35.85 13.59 3.38
CA LEU A 93 36.23 14.85 2.74
C LEU A 93 37.63 15.31 3.16
N SER A 94 38.01 15.04 4.42
CA SER A 94 39.36 15.37 4.90
C SER A 94 40.46 14.51 4.26
N SER A 95 40.15 13.24 4.00
CA SER A 95 41.12 12.25 3.50
C SER A 95 41.23 12.25 1.98
N LEU A 96 40.10 12.28 1.26
CA LEU A 96 40.08 12.20 -0.20
C LEU A 96 40.10 13.56 -0.89
N GLN A 97 39.70 14.63 -0.19
CA GLN A 97 39.65 16.01 -0.69
C GLN A 97 39.03 16.14 -2.10
N PRO A 98 37.81 15.62 -2.34
CA PRO A 98 37.19 15.72 -3.65
C PRO A 98 36.78 17.17 -3.95
N GLU A 99 36.83 17.55 -5.23
CA GLU A 99 36.38 18.87 -5.68
C GLU A 99 34.85 18.96 -5.77
N SER A 100 34.20 17.83 -6.05
CA SER A 100 32.75 17.71 -6.14
C SER A 100 32.30 16.27 -5.90
N VAL A 101 31.03 16.11 -5.56
CA VAL A 101 30.40 14.81 -5.32
C VAL A 101 29.20 14.56 -6.22
N ILE A 102 28.96 13.28 -6.51
CA ILE A 102 27.72 12.77 -7.07
C ILE A 102 27.08 11.90 -5.99
N VAL A 103 25.88 12.26 -5.55
CA VAL A 103 25.15 11.50 -4.54
C VAL A 103 24.25 10.48 -5.23
N VAL A 104 24.19 9.27 -4.71
CA VAL A 104 23.33 8.18 -5.18
C VAL A 104 22.43 7.77 -4.02
N SER A 105 21.12 7.68 -4.28
CA SER A 105 20.09 7.34 -3.29
C SER A 105 18.98 6.52 -3.96
N ASP A 106 18.26 5.71 -3.19
CA ASP A 106 17.07 5.00 -3.68
C ASP A 106 15.75 5.77 -3.48
N GLY A 107 15.76 6.84 -2.68
CA GLY A 107 14.55 7.27 -2.01
C GLY A 107 14.46 8.74 -1.68
N ALA A 108 13.36 9.12 -1.01
CA ALA A 108 13.20 10.47 -0.44
C ALA A 108 13.88 10.59 0.93
N GLU A 109 14.13 9.45 1.58
CA GLU A 109 14.69 9.38 2.92
C GLU A 109 16.15 9.80 2.94
N ASP A 110 17.02 9.23 2.10
CA ASP A 110 18.42 9.70 2.04
C ASP A 110 18.53 11.07 1.37
N GLU A 111 17.66 11.37 0.40
CA GLU A 111 17.63 12.71 -0.21
C GLU A 111 17.32 13.83 0.79
N SER A 112 16.70 13.50 1.93
CA SER A 112 16.49 14.46 3.01
C SER A 112 17.81 14.95 3.63
N LEU A 113 18.90 14.20 3.46
CA LEU A 113 20.26 14.55 3.90
C LEU A 113 21.01 15.46 2.92
N MET A 114 20.45 15.74 1.74
CA MET A 114 21.10 16.60 0.75
C MET A 114 21.54 17.97 1.31
N PRO A 115 20.76 18.68 2.16
CA PRO A 115 21.22 19.92 2.78
C PRO A 115 22.52 19.75 3.60
N LEU A 116 22.68 18.60 4.27
CA LEU A 116 23.87 18.26 5.08
C LEU A 116 25.09 18.02 4.18
N VAL A 117 24.90 17.35 3.03
CA VAL A 117 25.97 17.14 2.05
C VAL A 117 26.35 18.46 1.37
N HIS A 118 25.37 19.24 0.92
CA HIS A 118 25.56 20.54 0.29
C HIS A 118 26.30 21.55 1.18
N SER A 119 26.14 21.46 2.51
CA SER A 119 26.84 22.36 3.42
C SER A 119 28.34 22.09 3.55
N ARG A 120 28.82 20.92 3.10
CA ARG A 120 30.21 20.47 3.25
C ARG A 120 30.99 20.43 1.94
N VAL A 121 30.31 20.06 0.85
CA VAL A 121 30.95 19.86 -0.45
C VAL A 121 30.03 20.24 -1.59
N ARG A 122 30.61 20.64 -2.71
CA ARG A 122 29.87 20.92 -3.94
C ARG A 122 29.27 19.62 -4.48
N VAL A 123 27.96 19.58 -4.65
CA VAL A 123 27.26 18.45 -5.26
C VAL A 123 26.97 18.78 -6.73
N ASP A 124 27.52 17.99 -7.65
CA ASP A 124 27.32 18.18 -9.08
C ASP A 124 26.00 17.53 -9.56
N ALA A 125 25.63 16.38 -8.98
CA ALA A 125 24.42 15.66 -9.35
C ALA A 125 23.90 14.78 -8.21
N LEU A 126 22.59 14.50 -8.27
CA LEU A 126 21.90 13.49 -7.48
C LEU A 126 21.36 12.43 -8.45
N HIS A 127 21.78 11.18 -8.26
CA HIS A 127 21.41 10.04 -9.09
C HIS A 127 20.48 9.12 -8.32
N ARG A 128 19.18 9.21 -8.58
CA ARG A 128 18.20 8.31 -7.95
C ARG A 128 18.16 6.97 -8.66
N VAL A 129 18.38 5.89 -7.90
CA VAL A 129 18.19 4.52 -8.35
C VAL A 129 16.80 4.06 -7.96
N VAL A 130 15.99 3.57 -8.90
CA VAL A 130 14.64 3.07 -8.61
C VAL A 130 14.55 1.62 -9.04
N VAL A 131 14.39 0.72 -8.06
CA VAL A 131 14.15 -0.69 -8.31
C VAL A 131 12.70 -0.86 -8.78
N ARG A 132 12.54 -1.20 -10.06
CA ARG A 132 11.21 -1.40 -10.67
C ARG A 132 10.65 -2.76 -10.26
N GLN A 133 9.86 -2.79 -9.20
CA GLN A 133 9.05 -3.95 -8.84
C GLN A 133 7.75 -3.96 -9.66
N SER A 134 7.46 -5.06 -10.35
CA SER A 134 6.23 -5.19 -11.13
C SER A 134 5.03 -5.62 -10.25
N GLU A 135 3.94 -4.85 -10.34
CA GLU A 135 2.53 -5.30 -10.26
C GLU A 135 1.62 -5.06 -9.02
N ARG A 136 1.97 -4.42 -7.90
CA ARG A 136 0.95 -4.25 -6.81
C ARG A 136 0.17 -2.93 -6.77
N LEU A 137 0.75 -1.81 -7.19
CA LEU A 137 0.01 -0.55 -7.24
C LEU A 137 -0.85 -0.42 -8.51
N GLU A 138 -0.34 -0.88 -9.66
CA GLU A 138 -1.12 -0.92 -10.90
C GLU A 138 -2.26 -1.93 -10.82
N SER A 139 -2.05 -3.12 -10.26
CA SER A 139 -3.11 -4.13 -10.12
C SER A 139 -4.21 -3.70 -9.16
N THR A 140 -3.89 -2.98 -8.07
CA THR A 140 -4.91 -2.47 -7.14
C THR A 140 -5.77 -1.40 -7.80
N LEU A 141 -5.15 -0.42 -8.47
CA LEU A 141 -5.88 0.61 -9.22
C LEU A 141 -6.67 0.01 -10.40
N TYR A 142 -6.11 -0.98 -11.09
CA TYR A 142 -6.77 -1.72 -12.15
C TYR A 142 -7.94 -2.56 -11.63
N MET A 143 -7.81 -3.21 -10.48
CA MET A 143 -8.89 -3.97 -9.84
C MET A 143 -10.05 -3.05 -9.45
N ILE A 144 -9.75 -1.88 -8.87
CA ILE A 144 -10.79 -0.87 -8.56
C ILE A 144 -11.47 -0.40 -9.84
N LYS A 145 -10.70 0.02 -10.85
CA LYS A 145 -11.23 0.46 -12.14
C LYS A 145 -12.11 -0.63 -12.79
N ARG A 146 -11.61 -1.87 -12.81
CA ARG A 146 -12.30 -3.03 -13.36
C ARG A 146 -13.58 -3.38 -12.58
N ALA A 147 -13.61 -3.20 -11.27
CA ALA A 147 -14.81 -3.37 -10.46
C ALA A 147 -15.93 -2.38 -10.86
N PHE A 148 -15.57 -1.15 -11.25
CA PHE A 148 -16.51 -0.15 -11.75
C PHE A 148 -16.92 -0.38 -13.22
N GLU A 149 -16.02 -0.90 -14.06
CA GLU A 149 -16.25 -1.13 -15.49
C GLU A 149 -16.98 -2.45 -15.80
N GLU A 150 -16.78 -3.51 -15.00
CA GLU A 150 -17.46 -4.77 -15.21
C GLU A 150 -18.93 -4.68 -14.77
N PRO A 151 -19.91 -4.84 -15.69
CA PRO A 151 -21.32 -4.64 -15.37
C PRO A 151 -21.78 -5.51 -14.19
N LYS A 152 -21.35 -6.78 -14.11
CA LYS A 152 -21.76 -7.68 -13.02
C LYS A 152 -21.34 -7.17 -11.63
N ILE A 153 -20.11 -6.67 -11.50
CA ILE A 153 -19.55 -6.21 -10.22
C ILE A 153 -20.08 -4.81 -9.90
N SER A 154 -20.04 -3.93 -10.89
CA SER A 154 -20.53 -2.56 -10.81
C SER A 154 -22.01 -2.53 -10.42
N HIS A 155 -22.87 -3.36 -11.04
CA HIS A 155 -24.29 -3.44 -10.68
C HIS A 155 -24.50 -3.98 -9.27
N ALA A 156 -23.72 -4.98 -8.85
CA ALA A 156 -23.85 -5.56 -7.51
C ALA A 156 -23.48 -4.58 -6.39
N ILE A 157 -22.55 -3.66 -6.63
CA ILE A 157 -22.07 -2.70 -5.62
C ILE A 157 -22.79 -1.36 -5.74
N LEU A 158 -22.83 -0.76 -6.94
CA LEU A 158 -23.33 0.60 -7.14
C LEU A 158 -24.86 0.71 -7.06
N ILE A 159 -25.61 -0.30 -7.51
CA ILE A 159 -27.09 -0.21 -7.52
C ILE A 159 -27.65 -0.15 -6.09
N PRO A 160 -27.27 -1.04 -5.15
CA PRO A 160 -27.75 -0.95 -3.78
C PRO A 160 -27.37 0.38 -3.11
N ILE A 161 -26.12 0.84 -3.30
CA ILE A 161 -25.65 2.11 -2.76
C ILE A 161 -26.45 3.28 -3.35
N GLY A 162 -26.63 3.30 -4.67
CA GLY A 162 -27.38 4.34 -5.38
C GLY A 162 -28.85 4.40 -4.94
N ILE A 163 -29.52 3.25 -4.80
CA ILE A 163 -30.89 3.19 -4.29
C ILE A 163 -30.95 3.70 -2.84
N ALA A 164 -30.01 3.28 -1.98
CA ALA A 164 -29.96 3.75 -0.60
C ALA A 164 -29.78 5.28 -0.51
N CYS A 165 -28.85 5.85 -1.30
CA CYS A 165 -28.64 7.29 -1.38
C CYS A 165 -29.88 8.04 -1.91
N LEU A 166 -30.54 7.51 -2.95
CA LEU A 166 -31.75 8.12 -3.50
C LEU A 166 -32.91 8.09 -2.51
N LEU A 167 -33.13 6.96 -1.84
CA LEU A 167 -34.13 6.86 -0.77
C LEU A 167 -33.82 7.87 0.33
N TYR A 168 -32.58 7.91 0.79
CA TYR A 168 -32.17 8.87 1.82
C TYR A 168 -32.44 10.33 1.41
N ALA A 169 -32.10 10.71 0.17
CA ALA A 169 -32.36 12.05 -0.36
C ALA A 169 -33.86 12.38 -0.45
N ILE A 170 -34.71 11.43 -0.87
CA ILE A 170 -36.17 11.62 -0.98
C ILE A 170 -36.78 11.85 0.40
N PHE A 171 -36.42 11.02 1.38
CA PHE A 171 -36.94 11.14 2.75
C PHE A 171 -36.43 12.41 3.44
N LEU A 172 -35.21 12.85 3.15
CA LEU A 172 -34.72 14.16 3.57
C LEU A 172 -35.58 15.30 3.02
N LEU A 173 -35.96 15.26 1.74
CA LEU A 173 -36.77 16.30 1.10
C LEU A 173 -38.17 16.41 1.72
N ILE A 174 -38.76 15.29 2.14
CA ILE A 174 -40.09 15.23 2.76
C ILE A 174 -40.01 15.54 4.27
N GLY A 175 -38.81 15.75 4.82
CA GLY A 175 -38.60 16.10 6.23
C GLY A 175 -38.74 14.91 7.19
N TYR A 176 -38.51 13.68 6.70
CA TYR A 176 -38.60 12.46 7.50
C TYR A 176 -37.38 11.52 7.27
N PRO A 177 -36.15 11.96 7.60
CA PRO A 177 -34.94 11.17 7.35
C PRO A 177 -34.91 9.83 8.10
N GLU A 178 -35.59 9.71 9.24
CA GLU A 178 -35.68 8.47 10.02
C GLU A 178 -36.33 7.35 9.21
N GLY A 179 -37.30 7.69 8.35
CA GLY A 179 -37.97 6.73 7.47
C GLY A 179 -37.02 6.05 6.48
N ALA A 180 -36.03 6.77 5.97
CA ALA A 180 -35.02 6.18 5.10
C ALA A 180 -34.12 5.20 5.85
N VAL A 181 -33.70 5.53 7.08
CA VAL A 181 -32.87 4.63 7.90
C VAL A 181 -33.62 3.34 8.20
N ILE A 182 -34.91 3.44 8.55
CA ILE A 182 -35.78 2.28 8.78
C ILE A 182 -35.89 1.43 7.50
N ALA A 183 -36.20 2.05 6.36
CA ALA A 183 -36.38 1.35 5.09
C ALA A 183 -35.08 0.65 4.61
N ILE A 184 -33.94 1.34 4.68
CA ILE A 184 -32.63 0.80 4.27
C ILE A 184 -32.25 -0.37 5.18
N THR A 185 -32.37 -0.21 6.50
CA THR A 185 -32.02 -1.26 7.47
C THR A 185 -32.93 -2.48 7.32
N ALA A 186 -34.23 -2.27 7.13
CA ALA A 186 -35.18 -3.36 6.89
C ALA A 186 -34.89 -4.12 5.60
N ALA A 187 -34.53 -3.42 4.52
CA ALA A 187 -34.15 -4.03 3.24
C ALA A 187 -32.86 -4.86 3.38
N ILE A 188 -31.82 -4.32 4.04
CA ILE A 188 -30.56 -5.05 4.30
C ILE A 188 -30.83 -6.28 5.18
N GLY A 189 -31.58 -6.11 6.27
CA GLY A 189 -31.93 -7.20 7.18
C GLY A 189 -32.68 -8.32 6.46
N THR A 190 -33.68 -7.97 5.65
CA THR A 190 -34.43 -8.93 4.84
C THR A 190 -33.55 -9.66 3.83
N TYR A 191 -32.65 -8.94 3.15
CA TYR A 191 -31.68 -9.53 2.21
C TYR A 191 -30.73 -10.51 2.91
N MET A 192 -30.24 -10.15 4.10
CA MET A 192 -29.37 -11.00 4.92
C MET A 192 -30.10 -12.24 5.43
N LEU A 193 -31.36 -12.13 5.86
CA LEU A 193 -32.15 -13.29 6.28
C LEU A 193 -32.43 -14.21 5.09
N TYR A 194 -32.75 -13.65 3.92
CA TYR A 194 -32.96 -14.42 2.69
C TYR A 194 -31.73 -15.24 2.30
N HIS A 195 -30.52 -14.66 2.38
CA HIS A 195 -29.27 -15.37 2.04
C HIS A 195 -28.71 -16.23 3.19
N GLY A 196 -28.80 -15.75 4.43
CA GLY A 196 -28.17 -16.35 5.61
C GLY A 196 -28.86 -17.63 6.08
N PHE A 197 -30.17 -17.76 5.88
CA PHE A 197 -30.89 -19.00 6.20
C PHE A 197 -30.80 -20.06 5.11
N GLY A 198 -30.08 -19.82 4.00
CA GLY A 198 -30.04 -20.76 2.88
C GLY A 198 -31.44 -21.09 2.34
N LEU A 199 -32.38 -20.15 2.44
CA LEU A 199 -33.81 -20.34 2.10
C LEU A 199 -34.06 -20.65 0.62
N HIS A 200 -33.01 -20.79 -0.18
CA HIS A 200 -33.12 -21.21 -1.58
C HIS A 200 -33.88 -22.54 -1.72
N GLU A 201 -33.65 -23.49 -0.80
CA GLU A 201 -34.30 -24.81 -0.80
C GLU A 201 -35.68 -24.78 -0.12
N ALA A 202 -35.82 -24.02 0.97
CA ALA A 202 -37.07 -23.84 1.70
C ALA A 202 -38.11 -23.06 0.88
N TRP A 203 -37.69 -22.09 0.07
CA TRP A 203 -38.57 -21.31 -0.79
C TRP A 203 -39.11 -22.14 -1.96
N ASN A 204 -38.28 -23.00 -2.56
CA ASN A 204 -38.74 -23.93 -3.61
C ASN A 204 -39.73 -24.96 -3.06
N SER A 205 -39.48 -25.50 -1.88
CA SER A 205 -40.41 -26.43 -1.22
C SER A 205 -41.69 -25.75 -0.74
N PHE A 206 -41.62 -24.51 -0.23
CA PHE A 206 -42.79 -23.70 0.10
C PHE A 206 -43.62 -23.34 -1.14
N ASN A 207 -43.00 -22.92 -2.25
CA ASN A 207 -43.71 -22.55 -3.47
C ASN A 207 -44.37 -23.77 -4.15
N THR A 208 -43.74 -24.95 -4.05
CA THR A 208 -44.33 -26.21 -4.52
C THR A 208 -45.50 -26.65 -3.63
N SER A 209 -45.34 -26.53 -2.30
CA SER A 209 -46.40 -26.84 -1.32
C SER A 209 -47.58 -25.85 -1.37
N MET A 210 -47.31 -24.59 -1.71
CA MET A 210 -48.30 -23.53 -1.92
C MET A 210 -49.07 -23.76 -3.22
N LYS A 211 -48.41 -24.09 -4.34
CA LYS A 211 -49.09 -24.46 -5.58
C LYS A 211 -49.97 -25.69 -5.41
N GLN A 212 -49.51 -26.68 -4.64
CA GLN A 212 -50.27 -27.90 -4.38
C GLN A 212 -51.45 -27.66 -3.41
N SER A 213 -51.28 -26.80 -2.40
CA SER A 213 -52.37 -26.40 -1.48
C SER A 213 -53.41 -25.48 -2.13
N LEU A 214 -53.00 -24.63 -3.08
CA LEU A 214 -53.91 -23.80 -3.88
C LEU A 214 -54.71 -24.63 -4.91
N TYR A 215 -54.11 -25.69 -5.47
CA TYR A 215 -54.83 -26.63 -6.35
C TYR A 215 -55.77 -27.58 -5.59
N GLU A 216 -55.43 -27.94 -4.34
CA GLU A 216 -56.25 -28.85 -3.51
C GLU A 216 -57.26 -28.12 -2.59
N GLY A 217 -57.28 -26.78 -2.58
CA GLY A 217 -58.31 -26.00 -1.88
C GLY A 217 -58.47 -26.32 -0.39
N LYS A 218 -57.37 -26.56 0.34
CA LYS A 218 -57.43 -26.95 1.77
C LYS A 218 -57.22 -25.75 2.70
N ILE A 219 -58.08 -25.69 3.71
CA ILE A 219 -58.24 -24.71 4.82
C ILE A 219 -56.91 -24.34 5.55
N ALA A 220 -55.86 -25.15 5.39
CA ALA A 220 -54.53 -24.91 5.95
C ALA A 220 -53.89 -23.59 5.45
N PHE A 221 -54.17 -23.17 4.21
CA PHE A 221 -53.62 -21.92 3.68
C PHE A 221 -54.17 -20.70 4.42
N THR A 222 -55.50 -20.64 4.62
CA THR A 222 -56.15 -19.54 5.34
C THR A 222 -55.75 -19.48 6.82
N ALA A 223 -55.55 -20.64 7.45
CA ALA A 223 -55.08 -20.73 8.84
C ALA A 223 -53.64 -20.21 8.99
N GLY A 224 -52.74 -20.62 8.11
CA GLY A 224 -51.34 -20.16 8.13
C GLY A 224 -51.21 -18.66 7.86
N THR A 225 -52.01 -18.10 6.93
CA THR A 225 -52.01 -16.64 6.69
C THR A 225 -52.55 -15.87 7.89
N ALA A 226 -53.56 -16.40 8.59
CA ALA A 226 -54.10 -15.76 9.78
C ALA A 226 -53.10 -15.80 10.95
N GLU A 227 -52.35 -16.89 11.11
CA GLU A 227 -51.34 -17.05 12.15
C GLU A 227 -50.16 -16.08 11.98
N VAL A 228 -49.70 -15.86 10.73
CA VAL A 228 -48.67 -14.87 10.42
C VAL A 228 -49.16 -13.44 10.66
N LEU A 229 -50.40 -13.12 10.29
CA LEU A 229 -50.97 -11.80 10.55
C LEU A 229 -51.14 -11.55 12.05
N LEU A 230 -51.58 -12.54 12.81
CA LEU A 230 -51.73 -12.44 14.26
C LEU A 230 -50.40 -12.33 14.99
N SER A 231 -49.35 -13.03 14.55
CA SER A 231 -48.02 -12.93 15.17
C SER A 231 -47.37 -11.56 14.93
N VAL A 232 -47.58 -10.97 13.75
CA VAL A 232 -47.13 -9.60 13.45
C VAL A 232 -47.86 -8.58 14.31
N VAL A 233 -49.19 -8.70 14.45
CA VAL A 233 -49.98 -7.81 15.32
C VAL A 233 -49.57 -7.96 16.78
N ALA A 234 -49.37 -9.19 17.27
CA ALA A 234 -48.92 -9.46 18.63
C ALA A 234 -47.54 -8.84 18.90
N THR A 235 -46.59 -8.96 17.97
CA THR A 235 -45.24 -8.39 18.12
C THR A 235 -45.25 -6.86 18.14
N VAL A 236 -46.18 -6.23 17.43
CA VAL A 236 -46.34 -4.76 17.40
C VAL A 236 -47.05 -4.23 18.65
N GLN A 237 -47.96 -5.00 19.25
CA GLN A 237 -48.73 -4.59 20.41
C GLN A 237 -48.12 -4.99 21.76
N GLY A 238 -47.17 -5.93 21.77
CA GLY A 238 -46.51 -6.46 22.97
C GLY A 238 -47.18 -7.72 23.48
#